data_AF-A0A4R0XT75-F1
#
_entry.id   AF-A0A4R0XT75-F1
#
_cell.length_a   1.000
_cell.length_b   1.000
_cell.length_c   1.000
_cell.angle_alpha   90.00
_cell.angle_beta   90.00
_cell.angle_gamma   90.00
#
_symmetry.space_group_name_H-M   'P 1'
#
loop_
_entity.id
_entity.type
_entity.pdbx_description
1 polymer ?
#
loop_
_entity_poly.entity_id
_entity_poly.type
_entity_poly.pdbx_seq_one_letter_code
_entity_poly.pdbx_strand_id
1 'polypeptide(L)'
;MNKKYTYIINNKITRKWARIIFALLISSFLFAFGMKFFISSAKTFSSGLGAIPQLITYITSLDQKYFSILYLAINIPLLIVFYFLVKKKFIILTFLWLLLQLGWGQTMEFIPGIKSADPFAIGLYDKPINGISASERMVTEKWAIIVQPMIGAIISGIGMSIAWKFGASTGGSDIIIYYISTKKQKSPGKIITVMSLGVALTMIIIQTSMKQVPVFQTNQGTKFSNPTSAQMLFGPITWGTLGYVFVSSAMVSILYPKYKKVEVMISSSKYEQIAKYLKYSGYKHGYNISSVKSGYTDKEVKTIRTVMLFLEHKDIVKKLREIDPNVWVSVTIVKNVYGNFNAIMID
;
A
#
# COMPACT_ATOMS: atom_id res chain seq x y z
N MET A 1 13.29 16.29 -37.84
CA MET A 1 13.48 15.22 -36.82
C MET A 1 13.19 13.87 -37.48
N ASN A 2 14.14 12.93 -37.46
CA ASN A 2 14.15 11.73 -38.30
C ASN A 2 13.10 10.68 -37.84
N LYS A 3 12.27 10.13 -38.75
CA LYS A 3 11.13 9.22 -38.45
C LYS A 3 11.53 8.03 -37.55
N LYS A 4 12.75 7.52 -37.70
CA LYS A 4 13.33 6.42 -36.89
C LYS A 4 13.50 6.83 -35.42
N TYR A 5 13.91 8.07 -35.15
CA TYR A 5 14.05 8.59 -33.78
C TYR A 5 12.68 8.78 -33.12
N THR A 6 11.70 9.32 -33.85
CA THR A 6 10.32 9.45 -33.36
C THR A 6 9.71 8.09 -33.02
N TYR A 7 9.94 7.06 -33.85
CA TYR A 7 9.48 5.69 -33.59
C TYR A 7 10.11 5.07 -32.33
N ILE A 8 11.43 5.22 -32.14
CA ILE A 8 12.12 4.69 -30.94
C ILE A 8 11.63 5.37 -29.66
N ILE A 9 11.43 6.68 -29.70
CA ILE A 9 10.91 7.46 -28.56
C ILE A 9 9.47 7.02 -28.26
N ASN A 10 8.60 6.93 -29.27
CA ASN A 10 7.23 6.48 -29.10
C ASN A 10 7.15 5.06 -28.52
N ASN A 11 7.98 4.13 -29.01
CA ASN A 11 8.01 2.75 -28.51
C ASN A 11 8.51 2.65 -27.04
N LYS A 12 9.45 3.50 -26.64
CA LYS A 12 9.86 3.60 -25.22
C LYS A 12 8.75 4.17 -24.34
N ILE A 13 8.04 5.20 -24.82
CA ILE A 13 6.92 5.82 -24.10
C ILE A 13 5.77 4.83 -23.95
N THR A 14 5.35 4.15 -25.03
CA THR A 14 4.26 3.16 -24.99
C THR A 14 4.59 2.01 -24.05
N ARG A 15 5.81 1.45 -24.10
CA ARG A 15 6.25 0.40 -23.16
C ARG A 15 6.21 0.86 -21.69
N LYS A 16 6.56 2.12 -21.43
CA LYS A 16 6.50 2.70 -20.09
C LYS A 16 5.06 2.78 -19.58
N TRP A 17 4.14 3.30 -20.40
CA TRP A 17 2.72 3.38 -20.04
C TRP A 17 2.07 2.01 -19.91
N ALA A 18 2.38 1.06 -20.81
CA ALA A 18 1.90 -0.31 -20.71
C ALA A 18 2.32 -0.96 -19.38
N ARG A 19 3.57 -0.76 -18.95
CA ARG A 19 4.03 -1.22 -17.62
C ARG A 19 3.28 -0.56 -16.46
N ILE A 20 3.03 0.75 -16.54
CA ILE A 20 2.25 1.46 -15.51
C ILE A 20 0.84 0.87 -15.44
N ILE A 21 0.13 0.79 -16.56
CA ILE A 21 -1.25 0.30 -16.62
C ILE A 21 -1.34 -1.15 -16.15
N PHE A 22 -0.43 -2.01 -16.61
CA PHE A 22 -0.38 -3.41 -16.18
C PHE A 22 -0.13 -3.54 -14.67
N ALA A 23 0.76 -2.72 -14.10
CA ALA A 23 0.99 -2.71 -12.67
C ALA A 23 -0.24 -2.21 -11.89
N LEU A 24 -0.95 -1.19 -12.40
CA LEU A 24 -2.20 -0.72 -11.79
C LEU A 24 -3.30 -1.77 -11.87
N LEU A 25 -3.39 -2.53 -12.96
CA LEU A 25 -4.32 -3.64 -13.14
C LEU A 25 -4.11 -4.73 -12.09
N ILE A 26 -2.86 -5.15 -11.88
CA ILE A 26 -2.49 -6.14 -10.84
C ILE A 26 -2.75 -5.56 -9.45
N SER A 27 -2.34 -4.30 -9.22
CA SER A 27 -2.49 -3.61 -7.95
C SER A 27 -3.95 -3.53 -7.50
N SER A 28 -4.84 -3.09 -8.40
CA SER A 28 -6.26 -3.01 -8.11
C SER A 28 -6.87 -4.40 -7.93
N PHE A 29 -6.48 -5.39 -8.75
CA PHE A 29 -6.94 -6.77 -8.56
C PHE A 29 -6.59 -7.31 -7.16
N LEU A 30 -5.33 -7.19 -6.73
CA LEU A 30 -4.89 -7.66 -5.41
C LEU A 30 -5.64 -6.95 -4.28
N PHE A 31 -5.89 -5.64 -4.44
CA PHE A 31 -6.67 -4.89 -3.46
C PHE A 31 -8.13 -5.36 -3.42
N ALA A 32 -8.82 -5.45 -4.56
CA ALA A 32 -10.18 -5.99 -4.65
C ALA A 32 -10.28 -7.40 -4.06
N PHE A 33 -9.33 -8.26 -4.40
CA PHE A 33 -9.28 -9.64 -3.91
C PHE A 33 -9.12 -9.68 -2.38
N GLY A 34 -8.13 -8.96 -1.83
CA GLY A 34 -7.92 -8.87 -0.38
C GLY A 34 -9.15 -8.32 0.35
N MET A 35 -9.78 -7.28 -0.21
CA MET A 35 -11.01 -6.68 0.34
C MET A 35 -12.18 -7.66 0.35
N LYS A 36 -12.54 -8.21 -0.82
CA LYS A 36 -13.74 -9.04 -0.99
C LYS A 36 -13.66 -10.33 -0.19
N PHE A 37 -12.54 -11.05 -0.28
CA PHE A 37 -12.45 -12.41 0.21
C PHE A 37 -12.03 -12.55 1.67
N PHE A 38 -11.34 -11.57 2.22
CA PHE A 38 -10.78 -11.68 3.57
C PHE A 38 -11.32 -10.62 4.53
N ILE A 39 -11.42 -9.37 4.10
CA ILE A 39 -11.79 -8.27 5.00
C ILE A 39 -13.31 -8.20 5.13
N SER A 40 -14.03 -8.23 4.00
CA SER A 40 -15.49 -8.24 3.98
C SER A 40 -16.07 -9.52 4.59
N SER A 41 -15.44 -10.68 4.37
CA SER A 41 -15.84 -11.95 5.01
C SER A 41 -15.76 -11.89 6.53
N ALA A 42 -14.71 -11.28 7.07
CA ALA A 42 -14.53 -11.07 8.51
C ALA A 42 -15.35 -9.89 9.07
N LYS A 43 -16.05 -9.13 8.23
CA LYS A 43 -16.78 -7.89 8.57
C LYS A 43 -15.96 -6.88 9.37
N THR A 44 -14.68 -6.80 9.04
CA THR A 44 -13.74 -5.85 9.64
C THR A 44 -13.58 -4.62 8.77
N PHE A 45 -13.05 -3.55 9.35
CA PHE A 45 -12.79 -2.33 8.60
C PHE A 45 -11.40 -2.34 7.97
N SER A 46 -11.35 -1.83 6.75
CA SER A 46 -10.12 -1.57 6.01
C SER A 46 -9.45 -0.27 6.46
N SER A 47 -8.25 -0.03 5.96
CA SER A 47 -7.44 1.15 6.27
C SER A 47 -7.98 2.38 5.55
N GLY A 48 -8.09 3.48 6.29
CA GLY A 48 -8.45 4.77 5.72
C GLY A 48 -9.91 4.85 5.29
N LEU A 49 -10.19 5.71 4.32
CA LEU A 49 -11.58 6.05 3.93
C LEU A 49 -12.35 4.90 3.25
N GLY A 50 -11.70 3.78 2.95
CA GLY A 50 -12.40 2.55 2.52
C GLY A 50 -13.31 1.94 3.58
N ALA A 51 -13.09 2.30 4.85
CA ALA A 51 -13.96 1.90 5.94
C ALA A 51 -15.35 2.54 5.86
N ILE A 52 -15.51 3.70 5.19
CA ILE A 52 -16.81 4.37 5.06
C ILE A 52 -17.77 3.56 4.17
N PRO A 53 -17.42 3.17 2.92
CA PRO A 53 -18.25 2.27 2.14
C PRO A 53 -18.56 0.96 2.86
N GLN A 54 -17.59 0.38 3.58
CA GLN A 54 -17.82 -0.84 4.36
C GLN A 54 -18.89 -0.62 5.43
N LEU A 55 -18.76 0.45 6.23
CA LEU A 55 -19.74 0.80 7.24
C LEU A 55 -21.14 0.92 6.62
N ILE A 56 -21.28 1.69 5.53
CA ILE A 56 -22.56 1.84 4.82
C ILE A 56 -23.13 0.47 4.43
N THR A 57 -22.34 -0.39 3.79
CA THR A 57 -22.79 -1.75 3.38
C THR A 57 -23.02 -2.71 4.55
N TYR A 58 -22.53 -2.42 5.74
CA TYR A 58 -22.73 -3.26 6.94
C TYR A 58 -23.97 -2.85 7.74
N ILE A 59 -24.30 -1.55 7.76
CA ILE A 59 -25.41 -1.01 8.55
C ILE A 59 -26.71 -0.82 7.75
N THR A 60 -26.60 -0.69 6.42
CA THR A 60 -27.77 -0.54 5.54
C THR A 60 -28.15 -1.88 4.91
N SER A 61 -29.34 -1.94 4.31
CA SER A 61 -29.75 -3.07 3.47
C SER A 61 -29.01 -3.13 2.13
N LEU A 62 -28.04 -2.22 1.89
CA LEU A 62 -27.22 -2.24 0.68
C LEU A 62 -26.26 -3.41 0.71
N ASP A 63 -26.43 -4.30 -0.25
CA ASP A 63 -25.60 -5.47 -0.50
C ASP A 63 -24.11 -5.08 -0.73
N GLN A 64 -23.20 -5.97 -0.31
CA GLN A 64 -21.75 -5.84 -0.48
C GLN A 64 -21.33 -5.57 -1.95
N LYS A 65 -22.15 -5.98 -2.93
CA LYS A 65 -21.91 -5.70 -4.36
C LYS A 65 -21.77 -4.21 -4.69
N TYR A 66 -22.36 -3.34 -3.86
CA TYR A 66 -22.27 -1.88 -4.05
C TYR A 66 -21.01 -1.26 -3.45
N PHE A 67 -20.20 -2.04 -2.72
CA PHE A 67 -18.97 -1.53 -2.07
C PHE A 67 -18.08 -0.77 -3.05
N SER A 68 -17.76 -1.35 -4.21
CA SER A 68 -16.83 -0.71 -5.14
C SER A 68 -17.40 0.55 -5.80
N ILE A 69 -18.72 0.63 -5.95
CA ILE A 69 -19.41 1.82 -6.47
C ILE A 69 -19.35 2.94 -5.42
N LEU A 70 -19.69 2.63 -4.18
CA LEU A 70 -19.60 3.56 -3.05
C LEU A 70 -18.15 4.03 -2.82
N TYR A 71 -17.18 3.12 -2.97
CA TYR A 71 -15.76 3.42 -2.87
C TYR A 71 -15.33 4.45 -3.92
N LEU A 72 -15.76 4.29 -5.18
CA LEU A 72 -15.51 5.29 -6.21
C LEU A 72 -16.20 6.62 -5.89
N ALA A 73 -17.47 6.59 -5.50
CA ALA A 73 -18.27 7.79 -5.22
C ALA A 73 -17.65 8.66 -4.13
N ILE A 74 -17.25 8.06 -3.00
CA ILE A 74 -16.58 8.77 -1.88
C ILE A 74 -15.23 9.36 -2.29
N ASN A 75 -14.59 8.77 -3.31
CA ASN A 75 -13.31 9.24 -3.82
C ASN A 75 -13.40 10.42 -4.77
N ILE A 76 -14.52 10.61 -5.48
CA ILE A 76 -14.68 11.69 -6.46
C ILE A 76 -14.44 13.08 -5.84
N PRO A 77 -15.05 13.45 -4.69
CA PRO A 77 -14.79 14.73 -4.05
C PRO A 77 -13.30 14.93 -3.68
N LEU A 78 -12.65 13.88 -3.18
CA LEU A 78 -11.22 13.92 -2.82
C LEU A 78 -10.34 14.13 -4.06
N LEU A 79 -10.63 13.44 -5.16
CA LEU A 79 -9.91 13.63 -6.42
C LEU A 79 -10.03 15.07 -6.91
N ILE A 80 -11.23 15.67 -6.84
CA ILE A 80 -11.48 17.05 -7.25
C ILE A 80 -10.68 18.03 -6.38
N VAL A 81 -10.77 17.91 -5.05
CA VAL A 81 -10.07 18.81 -4.12
C VAL A 81 -8.55 18.69 -4.29
N PHE A 82 -8.02 17.46 -4.32
CA PHE A 82 -6.57 17.26 -4.39
C PHE A 82 -6.00 17.42 -5.80
N TYR A 83 -6.81 17.45 -6.85
CA TYR A 83 -6.37 17.82 -8.21
C TYR A 83 -5.62 19.16 -8.23
N PHE A 84 -6.00 20.10 -7.36
CA PHE A 84 -5.35 21.40 -7.24
C PHE A 84 -4.17 21.41 -6.24
N LEU A 85 -4.01 20.37 -5.42
CA LEU A 85 -3.03 20.33 -4.34
C LEU A 85 -1.84 19.39 -4.60
N VAL A 86 -1.99 18.43 -5.51
CA VAL A 86 -0.95 17.43 -5.82
C VAL A 86 -0.71 17.31 -7.33
N LYS A 87 0.29 16.51 -7.74
CA LYS A 87 0.64 16.33 -9.15
C LYS A 87 -0.54 15.74 -9.93
N LYS A 88 -0.96 16.39 -11.04
CA LYS A 88 -2.06 15.92 -11.92
C LYS A 88 -1.91 14.47 -12.35
N LYS A 89 -0.69 14.06 -12.71
CA LYS A 89 -0.38 12.67 -13.09
C LYS A 89 -0.78 11.67 -11.99
N PHE A 90 -0.52 11.99 -10.72
CA PHE A 90 -0.89 11.13 -9.60
C PHE A 90 -2.40 10.98 -9.48
N ILE A 91 -3.15 12.07 -9.63
CA ILE A 91 -4.62 12.05 -9.59
C ILE A 91 -5.21 11.24 -10.74
N ILE A 92 -4.71 11.43 -11.97
CA ILE A 92 -5.18 10.68 -13.15
C ILE A 92 -4.93 9.18 -12.99
N LEU A 93 -3.73 8.79 -12.54
CA LEU A 93 -3.41 7.38 -12.32
C LEU A 93 -4.20 6.77 -11.16
N THR A 94 -4.46 7.55 -10.11
CA THR A 94 -5.32 7.13 -8.99
C THR A 94 -6.77 6.95 -9.42
N PHE A 95 -7.29 7.84 -10.26
CA PHE A 95 -8.62 7.69 -10.85
C PHE A 95 -8.72 6.46 -11.74
N LEU A 96 -7.73 6.22 -12.60
CA LEU A 96 -7.65 4.99 -13.39
C LEU A 96 -7.62 3.75 -12.49
N TRP A 97 -6.82 3.77 -11.43
CA TRP A 97 -6.77 2.69 -10.46
C TRP A 97 -8.14 2.42 -9.82
N LEU A 98 -8.87 3.48 -9.45
CA LEU A 98 -10.23 3.37 -8.88
C LEU A 98 -11.24 2.77 -9.87
N LEU A 99 -11.15 3.12 -11.16
CA LEU A 99 -11.97 2.51 -12.21
C LEU A 99 -11.65 1.02 -12.40
N LEU A 100 -10.37 0.65 -12.39
CA LEU A 100 -9.97 -0.75 -12.47
C LEU A 100 -10.44 -1.54 -11.24
N GLN A 101 -10.35 -0.93 -10.05
CA GLN A 101 -10.86 -1.52 -8.81
C GLN A 101 -12.38 -1.71 -8.84
N LEU A 102 -13.12 -0.75 -9.40
CA LEU A 102 -14.55 -0.89 -9.65
C LEU A 102 -14.82 -2.07 -10.59
N GLY A 103 -14.11 -2.13 -11.71
CA GLY A 103 -14.19 -3.23 -12.67
C GLY A 103 -13.98 -4.58 -11.99
N TRP A 104 -12.88 -4.75 -11.26
CA TRP A 104 -12.61 -6.00 -10.52
C TRP A 104 -13.68 -6.33 -9.51
N GLY A 105 -14.11 -5.35 -8.71
CA GLY A 105 -15.18 -5.54 -7.74
C GLY A 105 -16.46 -6.06 -8.38
N GLN A 106 -16.90 -5.45 -9.48
CA GLN A 106 -18.11 -5.91 -10.19
C GLN A 106 -17.89 -7.28 -10.85
N THR A 107 -16.74 -7.53 -11.49
CA THR A 107 -16.47 -8.84 -12.11
C THR A 107 -16.49 -9.99 -11.09
N MET A 108 -15.97 -9.76 -9.88
CA MET A 108 -15.99 -10.76 -8.81
C MET A 108 -17.43 -11.04 -8.33
N GLU A 109 -18.36 -10.11 -8.47
CA GLU A 109 -19.79 -10.35 -8.19
C GLU A 109 -20.48 -11.19 -9.27
N PHE A 110 -19.99 -11.17 -10.52
CA PHE A 110 -20.61 -11.94 -11.61
C PHE A 110 -20.16 -13.39 -11.69
N ILE A 111 -19.03 -13.74 -11.08
CA ILE A 111 -18.49 -15.10 -11.12
C ILE A 111 -19.26 -15.98 -10.11
N PRO A 112 -20.04 -16.98 -10.57
CA PRO A 112 -20.72 -17.91 -9.69
C PRO A 112 -19.70 -18.68 -8.84
N GLY A 113 -19.99 -18.91 -7.57
CA GLY A 113 -19.05 -19.56 -6.66
C GLY A 113 -18.13 -18.60 -5.91
N ILE A 114 -17.79 -17.42 -6.45
CA ILE A 114 -17.06 -16.38 -5.70
C ILE A 114 -17.94 -15.76 -4.60
N LYS A 115 -19.24 -15.59 -4.87
CA LYS A 115 -20.21 -15.12 -3.87
C LYS A 115 -20.25 -15.99 -2.61
N SER A 116 -19.96 -17.28 -2.77
CA SER A 116 -19.96 -18.30 -1.73
C SER A 116 -18.54 -18.75 -1.32
N ALA A 117 -17.51 -18.24 -1.97
CA ALA A 117 -16.13 -18.63 -1.72
C ALA A 117 -15.62 -17.87 -0.50
N ASP A 118 -15.80 -18.47 0.67
CA ASP A 118 -14.90 -18.24 1.78
C ASP A 118 -13.57 -18.96 1.46
N PRO A 119 -12.44 -18.26 1.29
CA PRO A 119 -11.14 -18.87 0.97
C PRO A 119 -10.70 -19.96 1.97
N PHE A 120 -11.31 -20.00 3.15
CA PHE A 120 -11.02 -21.01 4.16
C PHE A 120 -12.06 -22.13 4.22
N ALA A 121 -13.15 -22.09 3.45
CA ALA A 121 -14.32 -22.95 3.66
C ALA A 121 -14.79 -23.01 5.14
N ILE A 122 -14.35 -22.06 5.97
CA ILE A 122 -14.92 -21.72 7.25
C ILE A 122 -16.16 -20.93 6.87
N GLY A 123 -17.19 -21.64 6.43
CA GLY A 123 -18.50 -21.04 6.21
C GLY A 123 -18.97 -20.46 7.54
N LEU A 124 -18.66 -19.18 7.79
CA LEU A 124 -19.36 -18.40 8.78
C LEU A 124 -20.82 -18.20 8.34
N TYR A 125 -21.13 -18.35 7.05
CA TYR A 125 -22.36 -17.78 6.52
C TYR A 125 -23.25 -18.56 5.57
N ASP A 126 -22.97 -19.79 5.10
CA ASP A 126 -23.97 -20.35 4.16
C ASP A 126 -24.29 -21.84 4.11
N LYS A 127 -23.57 -22.76 4.77
CA LYS A 127 -24.07 -24.15 4.85
C LYS A 127 -23.78 -24.81 6.20
N PRO A 128 -24.79 -25.41 6.87
CA PRO A 128 -24.53 -26.33 7.96
C PRO A 128 -23.72 -27.50 7.41
N ILE A 129 -22.51 -27.68 7.94
CA ILE A 129 -21.72 -28.88 7.72
C ILE A 129 -21.92 -29.73 8.98
N ASN A 130 -22.39 -30.96 8.82
CA ASN A 130 -22.68 -31.91 9.89
C ASN A 130 -23.75 -31.44 10.91
N GLY A 131 -24.77 -30.69 10.46
CA GLY A 131 -25.89 -30.30 11.33
C GLY A 131 -25.58 -29.21 12.37
N ILE A 132 -24.35 -28.67 12.39
CA ILE A 132 -23.98 -27.54 13.25
C ILE A 132 -24.45 -26.24 12.60
N SER A 133 -25.18 -25.43 13.37
CA SER A 133 -25.75 -24.17 12.92
C SER A 133 -24.66 -23.11 12.67
N ALA A 134 -24.86 -22.22 11.69
CA ALA A 134 -23.91 -21.15 11.36
C ALA A 134 -23.63 -20.21 12.58
N SER A 135 -24.60 -20.08 13.49
CA SER A 135 -24.47 -19.33 14.74
C SER A 135 -23.56 -20.00 15.78
N GLU A 136 -23.50 -21.33 15.84
CA GLU A 136 -22.56 -22.05 16.72
C GLU A 136 -21.10 -21.90 16.26
N ARG A 137 -20.86 -21.78 14.95
CA ARG A 137 -19.53 -21.49 14.37
C ARG A 137 -19.04 -20.07 14.66
N MET A 138 -19.94 -19.07 14.70
CA MET A 138 -19.58 -17.70 15.10
C MET A 138 -19.01 -17.63 16.53
N VAL A 139 -19.38 -18.60 17.39
CA VAL A 139 -18.88 -18.69 18.78
C VAL A 139 -17.56 -19.47 18.87
N THR A 140 -17.31 -20.43 17.95
CA THR A 140 -16.11 -21.29 17.98
C THR A 140 -14.88 -20.72 17.26
N GLU A 141 -15.03 -19.85 16.26
CA GLU A 141 -13.88 -19.37 15.45
C GLU A 141 -13.58 -17.87 15.58
N LYS A 142 -13.49 -17.37 16.82
CA LYS A 142 -13.04 -15.98 17.11
C LYS A 142 -11.69 -15.62 16.47
N TRP A 143 -10.84 -16.62 16.25
CA TRP A 143 -9.50 -16.43 15.67
C TRP A 143 -9.55 -16.13 14.17
N ALA A 144 -10.52 -16.66 13.42
CA ALA A 144 -10.65 -16.44 11.98
C ALA A 144 -10.96 -14.97 11.65
N ILE A 145 -11.77 -14.30 12.48
CA ILE A 145 -12.07 -12.86 12.38
C ILE A 145 -10.80 -12.00 12.53
N ILE A 146 -9.76 -12.53 13.17
CA ILE A 146 -8.47 -11.84 13.34
C ILE A 146 -7.50 -12.20 12.21
N VAL A 147 -7.42 -13.48 11.84
CA VAL A 147 -6.46 -13.97 10.84
C VAL A 147 -6.85 -13.58 9.42
N GLN A 148 -8.13 -13.65 9.05
CA GLN A 148 -8.58 -13.28 7.71
C GLN A 148 -8.18 -11.83 7.35
N PRO A 149 -8.48 -10.80 8.17
CA PRO A 149 -8.03 -9.44 7.89
C PRO A 149 -6.52 -9.30 7.82
N MET A 150 -5.73 -10.06 8.60
CA MET A 150 -4.27 -10.03 8.48
C MET A 150 -3.79 -10.50 7.11
N ILE A 151 -4.38 -11.57 6.58
CA ILE A 151 -4.06 -12.08 5.24
C ILE A 151 -4.54 -11.08 4.18
N GLY A 152 -5.76 -10.57 4.33
CA GLY A 152 -6.30 -9.49 3.51
C GLY A 152 -5.37 -8.26 3.49
N ALA A 153 -4.80 -7.88 4.63
CA ALA A 153 -3.85 -6.78 4.79
C ALA A 153 -2.52 -6.99 4.08
N ILE A 154 -2.03 -8.23 4.04
CA ILE A 154 -0.81 -8.58 3.29
C ILE A 154 -1.09 -8.38 1.80
N ILE A 155 -2.16 -8.99 1.29
CA ILE A 155 -2.50 -8.97 -0.14
C ILE A 155 -2.86 -7.55 -0.59
N SER A 156 -3.77 -6.88 0.11
CA SER A 156 -4.17 -5.50 -0.19
C SER A 156 -3.00 -4.54 0.02
N GLY A 157 -2.15 -4.77 1.01
CA GLY A 157 -0.92 -4.00 1.28
C GLY A 157 0.12 -4.11 0.17
N ILE A 158 0.29 -5.30 -0.42
CA ILE A 158 1.09 -5.48 -1.64
C ILE A 158 0.46 -4.70 -2.79
N GLY A 159 -0.84 -4.83 -3.00
CA GLY A 159 -1.60 -4.07 -3.99
C GLY A 159 -1.38 -2.56 -3.87
N MET A 160 -1.59 -2.01 -2.66
CA MET A 160 -1.33 -0.60 -2.33
C MET A 160 0.11 -0.21 -2.69
N SER A 161 1.09 -0.99 -2.25
CA SER A 161 2.50 -0.70 -2.49
C SER A 161 2.87 -0.64 -3.97
N ILE A 162 2.24 -1.47 -4.82
CA ILE A 162 2.42 -1.43 -6.27
C ILE A 162 1.84 -0.13 -6.84
N ALA A 163 0.63 0.29 -6.44
CA ALA A 163 0.05 1.57 -6.89
C ALA A 163 1.01 2.75 -6.58
N TRP A 164 1.49 2.81 -5.34
CA TRP A 164 2.43 3.84 -4.88
C TRP A 164 3.74 3.85 -5.68
N LYS A 165 4.31 2.68 -6.02
CA LYS A 165 5.51 2.58 -6.87
C LYS A 165 5.32 3.15 -8.26
N PHE A 166 4.12 3.04 -8.83
CA PHE A 166 3.80 3.53 -10.16
C PHE A 166 3.18 4.94 -10.17
N GLY A 167 3.15 5.61 -9.01
CA GLY A 167 2.70 6.99 -8.88
C GLY A 167 1.18 7.13 -8.89
N ALA A 168 0.45 6.10 -8.45
CA ALA A 168 -0.96 6.13 -8.11
C ALA A 168 -1.15 5.87 -6.61
N SER A 169 -2.39 5.92 -6.13
CA SER A 169 -2.76 5.33 -4.85
C SER A 169 -4.03 4.49 -4.98
N THR A 170 -4.43 3.87 -3.88
CA THR A 170 -5.71 3.16 -3.82
C THR A 170 -6.90 4.10 -3.59
N GLY A 171 -6.67 5.41 -3.62
CA GLY A 171 -7.66 6.41 -3.23
C GLY A 171 -7.85 6.51 -1.71
N GLY A 172 -8.99 7.06 -1.33
CA GLY A 172 -9.39 7.36 0.02
C GLY A 172 -8.38 8.24 0.71
N SER A 173 -7.93 7.77 1.86
CA SER A 173 -7.01 8.50 2.70
C SER A 173 -5.62 8.63 2.08
N ASP A 174 -5.26 7.76 1.13
CA ASP A 174 -3.93 7.76 0.51
C ASP A 174 -3.65 9.02 -0.31
N ILE A 175 -4.69 9.68 -0.83
CA ILE A 175 -4.55 10.96 -1.53
C ILE A 175 -4.06 12.04 -0.53
N ILE A 176 -4.62 12.04 0.68
CA ILE A 176 -4.24 12.94 1.77
C ILE A 176 -2.82 12.59 2.26
N ILE A 177 -2.51 11.30 2.41
CA ILE A 177 -1.17 10.83 2.81
C ILE A 177 -0.14 11.28 1.78
N TYR A 178 -0.44 11.16 0.49
CA TYR A 178 0.47 11.58 -0.57
C TYR A 178 0.80 13.07 -0.43
N TYR A 179 -0.21 13.92 -0.24
CA TYR A 179 -0.04 15.35 0.00
C TYR A 179 0.86 15.61 1.23
N ILE A 180 0.54 15.01 2.38
CA ILE A 180 1.30 15.21 3.62
C ILE A 180 2.73 14.67 3.49
N SER A 181 2.92 13.48 2.90
CA SER A 181 4.22 12.83 2.73
C SER A 181 5.15 13.65 1.84
N THR A 182 4.59 14.28 0.79
CA THR A 182 5.33 15.12 -0.14
C THR A 182 5.72 16.44 0.52
N LYS A 183 4.81 17.06 1.27
CA LYS A 183 5.08 18.31 2.01
C LYS A 183 6.07 18.12 3.16
N LYS A 184 5.95 17.02 3.93
CA LYS A 184 6.78 16.75 5.11
C LYS A 184 8.04 15.93 4.81
N GLN A 185 8.21 15.42 3.59
CA GLN A 185 9.29 14.51 3.19
C GLN A 185 9.47 13.32 4.17
N LYS A 186 8.36 12.78 4.67
CA LYS A 186 8.33 11.67 5.63
C LYS A 186 7.76 10.43 4.98
N SER A 187 8.30 9.26 5.34
CA SER A 187 7.83 7.97 4.85
C SER A 187 6.31 7.84 5.01
N PRO A 188 5.57 7.45 3.96
CA PRO A 188 4.11 7.36 4.01
C PRO A 188 3.62 6.36 5.06
N GLY A 189 4.39 5.31 5.35
CA GLY A 189 4.03 4.25 6.30
C GLY A 189 3.48 4.72 7.64
N LYS A 190 4.24 5.55 8.38
CA LYS A 190 3.80 6.07 9.69
C LYS A 190 2.55 6.94 9.59
N ILE A 191 2.43 7.70 8.50
CA ILE A 191 1.26 8.58 8.26
C ILE A 191 0.03 7.73 7.98
N ILE A 192 0.19 6.66 7.18
CA ILE A 192 -0.85 5.66 6.90
C ILE A 192 -1.34 5.04 8.21
N THR A 193 -0.43 4.57 9.08
CA THR A 193 -0.83 3.92 10.33
C THR A 193 -1.69 4.86 11.18
N VAL A 194 -1.22 6.08 11.45
CA VAL A 194 -1.90 7.03 12.36
C VAL A 194 -3.28 7.39 11.83
N MET A 195 -3.39 7.71 10.54
CA MET A 195 -4.68 8.11 9.99
C MET A 195 -5.64 6.93 9.82
N SER A 196 -5.13 5.75 9.48
CA SER A 196 -5.94 4.53 9.38
C SER A 196 -6.46 4.09 10.76
N LEU A 197 -5.65 4.23 11.81
CA LEU A 197 -6.09 4.00 13.19
C LEU A 197 -7.20 4.98 13.58
N GLY A 198 -7.04 6.27 13.24
CA GLY A 198 -8.07 7.28 13.50
C GLY A 198 -9.41 6.92 12.84
N VAL A 199 -9.40 6.54 11.56
CA VAL A 199 -10.62 6.13 10.85
C VAL A 199 -11.19 4.83 11.44
N ALA A 200 -10.35 3.83 11.69
CA ALA A 200 -10.79 2.55 12.27
C ALA A 200 -11.48 2.74 13.63
N LEU A 201 -10.88 3.54 14.52
CA LEU A 201 -11.48 3.84 15.83
C LEU A 201 -12.83 4.54 15.69
N THR A 202 -12.95 5.51 14.78
CA THR A 202 -14.23 6.17 14.49
C THR A 202 -15.29 5.17 14.03
N MET A 203 -14.93 4.23 13.14
CA MET A 203 -15.88 3.22 12.65
C MET A 203 -16.32 2.25 13.74
N ILE A 204 -15.38 1.83 14.60
CA ILE A 204 -15.66 0.96 15.76
C ILE A 204 -16.58 1.67 16.76
N ILE A 205 -16.36 2.96 17.02
CA ILE A 205 -17.22 3.78 17.90
C ILE A 205 -18.64 3.90 17.33
N ILE A 206 -18.76 4.19 16.02
CA ILE A 206 -20.07 4.28 15.35
C ILE A 206 -20.80 2.94 15.44
N GLN A 207 -20.12 1.85 15.10
CA GLN A 207 -20.68 0.50 15.16
C GLN A 207 -21.17 0.13 16.57
N THR A 208 -20.36 0.44 17.59
CA THR A 208 -20.73 0.21 18.99
C THR A 208 -21.94 1.05 19.40
N SER A 209 -21.95 2.34 19.03
CA SER A 209 -23.05 3.27 19.35
C SER A 209 -24.37 2.85 18.73
N MET A 210 -24.34 2.34 17.49
CA MET A 210 -25.52 1.86 16.80
C MET A 210 -26.07 0.55 17.39
N LYS A 211 -25.33 -0.13 18.29
CA LYS A 211 -25.60 -1.50 18.77
C LYS A 211 -25.85 -2.51 17.65
N GLN A 212 -25.46 -2.16 16.43
CA GLN A 212 -25.52 -3.02 15.27
C GLN A 212 -24.21 -3.78 15.23
N VAL A 213 -24.23 -4.96 15.84
CA VAL A 213 -23.32 -5.99 15.41
C VAL A 213 -23.83 -6.45 14.06
N PRO A 214 -22.97 -6.63 13.04
CA PRO A 214 -23.38 -7.32 11.85
C PRO A 214 -23.48 -8.83 12.18
N VAL A 215 -24.41 -9.18 13.06
CA VAL A 215 -24.81 -10.55 13.39
C VAL A 215 -26.05 -10.82 12.56
N PHE A 216 -25.96 -11.83 11.71
CA PHE A 216 -27.11 -12.28 10.94
C PHE A 216 -28.16 -12.80 11.92
N GLN A 217 -29.41 -12.35 11.76
CA GLN A 217 -30.54 -12.99 12.41
C GLN A 217 -30.65 -14.40 11.83
N THR A 218 -30.38 -15.42 12.64
CA THR A 218 -30.76 -16.79 12.30
C THR A 218 -32.28 -16.92 12.45
N ASN A 219 -32.93 -17.56 11.47
CA ASN A 219 -34.38 -17.84 11.47
C ASN A 219 -34.85 -18.80 12.57
N GLN A 220 -33.97 -19.24 13.47
CA GLN A 220 -34.34 -20.00 14.66
C GLN A 220 -34.04 -19.14 15.88
N GLY A 221 -35.07 -18.96 16.71
CA GLY A 221 -35.17 -17.98 17.81
C GLY A 221 -34.19 -18.13 18.98
N THR A 222 -32.92 -18.48 18.74
CA THR A 222 -31.85 -18.27 19.71
C THR A 222 -31.64 -16.76 19.90
N LYS A 223 -32.24 -16.21 20.96
CA LYS A 223 -31.95 -14.87 21.47
C LYS A 223 -30.49 -14.83 21.92
N PHE A 224 -29.57 -14.49 21.02
CA PHE A 224 -28.27 -14.01 21.46
C PHE A 224 -28.48 -12.72 22.25
N SER A 225 -27.96 -12.66 23.48
CA SER A 225 -27.86 -11.39 24.20
C SER A 225 -27.08 -10.42 23.33
N ASN A 226 -27.65 -9.24 23.04
CA ASN A 226 -26.92 -8.17 22.36
C ASN A 226 -25.58 -8.00 23.08
N PRO A 227 -24.43 -8.11 22.39
CA PRO A 227 -23.15 -8.02 23.05
C PRO A 227 -23.04 -6.68 23.73
N THR A 228 -22.39 -6.67 24.89
CA THR A 228 -22.18 -5.42 25.62
C THR A 228 -21.30 -4.49 24.80
N SER A 229 -21.42 -3.17 25.01
CA SER A 229 -20.56 -2.20 24.33
C SER A 229 -19.07 -2.51 24.52
N ALA A 230 -18.69 -3.07 25.68
CA ALA A 230 -17.34 -3.54 25.95
C ALA A 230 -16.93 -4.73 25.05
N GLN A 231 -17.82 -5.70 24.83
CA GLN A 231 -17.58 -6.82 23.92
C GLN A 231 -17.49 -6.38 22.45
N MET A 232 -18.19 -5.32 22.05
CA MET A 232 -18.07 -4.74 20.71
C MET A 232 -16.74 -3.99 20.54
N LEU A 233 -16.37 -3.17 21.54
CA LEU A 233 -15.13 -2.38 21.51
C LEU A 233 -13.87 -3.25 21.58
N PHE A 234 -13.85 -4.28 22.43
CA PHE A 234 -12.68 -5.13 22.64
C PHE A 234 -12.82 -6.52 22.01
N GLY A 235 -13.77 -6.67 21.08
CA GLY A 235 -14.07 -7.93 20.42
C GLY A 235 -13.14 -8.28 19.25
N PRO A 236 -13.34 -9.47 18.64
CA PRO A 236 -12.52 -9.94 17.52
C PRO A 236 -12.51 -9.00 16.30
N ILE A 237 -13.62 -8.31 16.01
CA ILE A 237 -13.71 -7.36 14.89
C ILE A 237 -12.73 -6.19 15.08
N THR A 238 -12.65 -5.65 16.31
CA THR A 238 -11.69 -4.59 16.63
C THR A 238 -10.27 -5.08 16.48
N TRP A 239 -9.92 -6.23 17.06
CA TRP A 239 -8.57 -6.78 16.95
C TRP A 239 -8.19 -7.16 15.52
N GLY A 240 -9.11 -7.70 14.74
CA GLY A 240 -8.93 -7.96 13.30
C GLY A 240 -8.73 -6.66 12.50
N THR A 241 -9.51 -5.62 12.79
CA THR A 241 -9.36 -4.29 12.18
C THR A 241 -8.03 -3.65 12.52
N LEU A 242 -7.62 -3.66 13.80
CA LEU A 242 -6.32 -3.14 14.23
C LEU A 242 -5.17 -3.92 13.60
N GLY A 243 -5.26 -5.26 13.60
CA GLY A 243 -4.31 -6.15 12.94
C GLY A 243 -4.18 -5.82 11.46
N TYR A 244 -5.31 -5.62 10.76
CA TYR A 244 -5.32 -5.20 9.37
C TYR A 244 -4.56 -3.88 9.18
N VAL A 245 -4.83 -2.86 10.00
CA VAL A 245 -4.20 -1.54 9.89
C VAL A 245 -2.68 -1.62 10.06
N PHE A 246 -2.20 -2.35 11.07
CA PHE A 246 -0.76 -2.49 11.30
C PHE A 246 -0.07 -3.30 10.21
N VAL A 247 -0.64 -4.44 9.81
CA VAL A 247 -0.05 -5.32 8.80
C VAL A 247 0.00 -4.63 7.44
N SER A 248 -1.09 -4.00 7.02
CA SER A 248 -1.17 -3.32 5.71
C SER A 248 -0.21 -2.11 5.66
N SER A 249 -0.11 -1.34 6.75
CA SER A 249 0.85 -0.25 6.87
C SER A 249 2.31 -0.74 6.87
N ALA A 250 2.59 -1.88 7.50
CA ALA A 250 3.90 -2.51 7.46
C ALA A 250 4.26 -2.94 6.03
N MET A 251 3.33 -3.53 5.28
CA MET A 251 3.54 -3.87 3.86
C MET A 251 3.94 -2.66 3.04
N VAL A 252 3.21 -1.54 3.15
CA VAL A 252 3.55 -0.30 2.44
C VAL A 252 4.92 0.23 2.88
N SER A 253 5.23 0.19 4.17
CA SER A 253 6.52 0.64 4.70
C SER A 253 7.71 -0.18 4.19
N ILE A 254 7.53 -1.51 4.07
CA ILE A 254 8.55 -2.45 3.61
C ILE A 254 8.73 -2.36 2.10
N LEU A 255 7.63 -2.35 1.35
CA LEU A 255 7.66 -2.45 -0.11
C LEU A 255 7.85 -1.09 -0.79
N TYR A 256 7.44 0.01 -0.16
CA TYR A 256 7.58 1.37 -0.68
C TYR A 256 8.24 2.34 0.33
N PRO A 257 9.53 2.14 0.67
CA PRO A 257 10.27 3.00 1.60
C PRO A 257 10.74 4.33 0.95
N LYS A 258 9.82 5.10 0.34
CA LYS A 258 10.09 6.27 -0.52
C LYS A 258 11.09 7.27 0.05
N TYR A 259 10.91 7.68 1.31
CA TYR A 259 11.73 8.68 1.98
C TYR A 259 12.78 8.08 2.92
N LYS A 260 13.01 6.76 2.87
CA LYS A 260 14.10 6.13 3.61
C LYS A 260 15.42 6.57 3.00
N LYS A 261 16.38 6.98 3.82
CA LYS A 261 17.69 7.48 3.37
C LYS A 261 18.76 6.43 3.60
N VAL A 262 19.73 6.39 2.70
CA VAL A 262 20.92 5.53 2.84
C VAL A 262 22.18 6.34 2.57
N GLU A 263 23.21 6.06 3.35
CA GLU A 263 24.57 6.42 3.02
C GLU A 263 25.13 5.32 2.11
N VAL A 264 25.68 5.72 0.98
CA VAL A 264 26.34 4.84 0.03
C VAL A 264 27.81 5.22 0.01
N MET A 265 28.65 4.26 0.38
CA MET A 265 30.10 4.37 0.37
C MET A 265 30.64 3.54 -0.80
N ILE A 266 31.28 4.19 -1.75
CA ILE A 266 31.76 3.62 -3.02
C ILE A 266 33.28 3.68 -3.04
N SER A 267 33.95 2.54 -3.03
CA SER A 267 35.41 2.47 -3.14
C SER A 267 35.81 1.78 -4.45
N SER A 268 36.68 2.43 -5.22
CA SER A 268 37.07 1.98 -6.54
C SER A 268 38.40 2.60 -6.95
N SER A 269 39.18 1.88 -7.76
CA SER A 269 40.34 2.43 -8.46
C SER A 269 39.93 3.40 -9.58
N LYS A 270 38.73 3.25 -10.16
CA LYS A 270 38.15 4.12 -11.20
C LYS A 270 37.29 5.24 -10.63
N TYR A 271 37.61 5.74 -9.44
CA TYR A 271 36.82 6.76 -8.73
C TYR A 271 36.58 8.03 -9.56
N GLU A 272 37.51 8.44 -10.42
CA GLU A 272 37.35 9.63 -11.28
C GLU A 272 36.22 9.47 -12.30
N GLN A 273 36.09 8.28 -12.90
CA GLN A 273 35.00 7.99 -13.84
C GLN A 273 33.65 7.97 -13.12
N ILE A 274 33.62 7.42 -11.90
CA ILE A 274 32.44 7.42 -11.05
C ILE A 274 32.06 8.84 -10.63
N ALA A 275 33.02 9.65 -10.21
CA ALA A 275 32.78 11.05 -9.82
C ALA A 275 32.27 11.88 -11.01
N LYS A 276 32.85 11.69 -12.21
CA LYS A 276 32.33 12.29 -13.46
C LYS A 276 30.90 11.83 -13.73
N TYR A 277 30.62 10.54 -13.63
CA TYR A 277 29.27 10.01 -13.80
C TYR A 277 28.28 10.66 -12.83
N LEU A 278 28.57 10.72 -11.54
CA LEU A 278 27.71 11.39 -10.57
C LEU A 278 27.51 12.87 -10.92
N LYS A 279 28.58 13.60 -11.23
CA LYS A 279 28.53 15.03 -11.57
C LYS A 279 27.66 15.34 -12.80
N TYR A 280 27.72 14.52 -13.84
CA TYR A 280 27.07 14.79 -15.13
C TYR A 280 25.78 13.99 -15.39
N SER A 281 25.46 12.98 -14.58
CA SER A 281 24.24 12.17 -14.72
C SER A 281 22.97 12.87 -14.22
N GLY A 282 23.09 14.06 -13.64
CA GLY A 282 22.00 14.74 -12.95
C GLY A 282 21.77 14.21 -11.54
N TYR A 283 22.75 13.56 -10.92
CA TYR A 283 22.76 13.26 -9.50
C TYR A 283 22.75 14.55 -8.68
N LYS A 284 21.80 14.68 -7.75
CA LYS A 284 21.50 15.96 -7.08
C LYS A 284 21.97 16.03 -5.62
N HIS A 285 22.52 14.94 -5.09
CA HIS A 285 22.98 14.90 -3.71
C HIS A 285 24.47 15.23 -3.63
N GLY A 286 24.87 15.83 -2.51
CA GLY A 286 26.28 16.08 -2.21
C GLY A 286 27.05 14.77 -2.00
N TYR A 287 28.30 14.75 -2.40
CA TYR A 287 29.20 13.62 -2.16
C TYR A 287 30.60 14.11 -1.81
N ASN A 288 31.29 13.32 -1.00
CA ASN A 288 32.63 13.62 -0.51
C ASN A 288 33.59 12.54 -1.03
N ILE A 289 34.82 12.94 -1.37
CA ILE A 289 35.86 12.03 -1.82
C ILE A 289 36.98 12.03 -0.77
N SER A 290 37.40 10.85 -0.33
CA SER A 290 38.46 10.66 0.67
C SER A 290 39.45 9.60 0.21
N SER A 291 40.73 9.74 0.59
CA SER A 291 41.71 8.66 0.45
C SER A 291 41.57 7.68 1.62
N VAL A 292 41.60 6.39 1.32
CA VAL A 292 41.68 5.33 2.32
C VAL A 292 42.75 4.32 1.90
N LYS A 293 43.49 3.79 2.87
CA LYS A 293 44.42 2.68 2.64
C LYS A 293 43.69 1.35 2.86
N SER A 294 43.75 0.45 1.89
CA SER A 294 43.17 -0.89 2.01
C SER A 294 44.02 -1.73 2.97
N GLY A 295 43.44 -2.21 4.08
CA GLY A 295 44.16 -3.09 5.01
C GLY A 295 44.47 -4.49 4.45
N TYR A 296 43.81 -4.91 3.36
CA TYR A 296 44.05 -6.21 2.73
C TYR A 296 45.11 -6.15 1.63
N THR A 297 45.13 -5.05 0.85
CA THR A 297 46.04 -4.91 -0.30
C THR A 297 47.17 -3.91 -0.07
N ASP A 298 47.13 -3.16 1.03
CA ASP A 298 47.98 -2.00 1.35
C ASP A 298 47.98 -0.87 0.31
N LYS A 299 47.10 -0.94 -0.70
CA LYS A 299 46.96 0.08 -1.72
C LYS A 299 46.10 1.23 -1.25
N GLU A 300 46.49 2.45 -1.60
CA GLU A 300 45.61 3.61 -1.50
C GLU A 300 44.50 3.51 -2.55
N VAL A 301 43.26 3.66 -2.10
CA VAL A 301 42.08 3.75 -2.95
C VAL A 301 41.26 4.96 -2.52
N LYS A 302 40.48 5.52 -3.45
CA LYS A 302 39.59 6.63 -3.16
C LYS A 302 38.19 6.11 -2.88
N THR A 303 37.57 6.69 -1.86
CA THR A 303 36.20 6.38 -1.44
C THR A 303 35.32 7.60 -1.60
N ILE A 304 34.21 7.43 -2.32
CA ILE A 304 33.14 8.41 -2.47
C ILE A 304 32.04 8.07 -1.47
N ARG A 305 31.71 9.00 -0.59
CA ARG A 305 30.57 8.89 0.34
C ARG A 305 29.47 9.85 -0.06
N THR A 306 28.23 9.36 -0.06
CA THR A 306 27.07 10.20 -0.36
C THR A 306 25.82 9.68 0.32
N VAL A 307 24.86 10.56 0.57
CA VAL A 307 23.55 10.19 1.11
C VAL A 307 22.49 10.39 0.05
N MET A 308 21.65 9.39 -0.17
CA MET A 308 20.60 9.41 -1.19
C MET A 308 19.32 8.70 -0.69
N LEU A 309 18.25 8.71 -1.48
CA LEU A 309 17.05 7.93 -1.16
C LEU A 309 17.29 6.44 -1.40
N PHE A 310 16.67 5.61 -0.56
CA PHE A 310 16.77 4.16 -0.63
C PHE A 310 16.28 3.60 -1.97
N LEU A 311 15.34 4.26 -2.65
CA LEU A 311 14.91 3.78 -3.96
C LEU A 311 15.90 4.13 -5.09
N GLU A 312 16.72 5.17 -4.93
CA GLU A 312 17.69 5.63 -5.95
C GLU A 312 18.94 4.76 -6.03
N HIS A 313 19.41 4.22 -4.88
CA HIS A 313 20.71 3.53 -4.85
C HIS A 313 20.79 2.34 -5.80
N LYS A 314 19.67 1.64 -6.06
CA LYS A 314 19.67 0.44 -6.90
C LYS A 314 20.12 0.74 -8.33
N ASP A 315 19.60 1.82 -8.91
CA ASP A 315 19.95 2.24 -10.27
C ASP A 315 21.37 2.77 -10.35
N ILE A 316 21.80 3.51 -9.31
CA ILE A 316 23.17 4.01 -9.21
C ILE A 316 24.15 2.83 -9.11
N VAL A 317 23.96 1.90 -8.19
CA VAL A 317 24.83 0.72 -8.01
C VAL A 317 24.94 -0.10 -9.29
N LYS A 318 23.82 -0.27 -10.01
CA LYS A 318 23.85 -0.95 -11.31
C LYS A 318 24.78 -0.23 -12.30
N LYS A 319 24.69 1.10 -12.39
CA LYS A 319 25.56 1.92 -13.26
C LYS A 319 27.00 1.95 -12.81
N LEU A 320 27.27 1.95 -11.51
CA LEU A 320 28.64 1.86 -10.98
C LEU A 320 29.31 0.55 -11.40
N ARG A 321 28.59 -0.58 -11.36
CA ARG A 321 29.10 -1.88 -11.81
C ARG A 321 29.35 -1.96 -13.32
N GLU A 322 28.66 -1.17 -14.13
CA GLU A 322 28.96 -1.03 -15.56
C GLU A 322 30.28 -0.29 -15.81
N ILE A 323 30.64 0.68 -14.95
CA ILE A 323 31.89 1.45 -15.04
C ILE A 323 33.09 0.65 -14.47
N ASP A 324 32.88 0.07 -13.29
CA ASP A 324 33.86 -0.75 -12.60
C ASP A 324 33.21 -2.03 -12.06
N PRO A 325 33.44 -3.19 -12.72
CA PRO A 325 32.94 -4.48 -12.26
C PRO A 325 33.42 -4.86 -10.84
N ASN A 326 34.56 -4.32 -10.40
CA ASN A 326 35.17 -4.59 -9.10
C ASN A 326 34.85 -3.53 -8.03
N VAL A 327 33.90 -2.63 -8.31
CA VAL A 327 33.51 -1.57 -7.37
C VAL A 327 33.01 -2.16 -6.06
N TRP A 328 33.56 -1.70 -4.95
CA TRP A 328 33.07 -2.06 -3.62
C TRP A 328 32.09 -1.00 -3.14
N VAL A 329 30.84 -1.41 -2.89
CA VAL A 329 29.77 -0.52 -2.43
C VAL A 329 29.22 -1.03 -1.10
N SER A 330 29.23 -0.15 -0.10
CA SER A 330 28.53 -0.36 1.17
C SER A 330 27.32 0.56 1.27
N VAL A 331 26.21 0.05 1.81
CA VAL A 331 24.95 0.78 1.94
C VAL A 331 24.47 0.71 3.39
N THR A 332 24.39 1.86 4.05
CA THR A 332 24.00 1.97 5.47
C THR A 332 22.72 2.79 5.60
N ILE A 333 21.75 2.33 6.41
CA ILE A 333 20.51 3.07 6.64
C ILE A 333 20.79 4.30 7.51
N VAL A 334 20.35 5.48 7.04
CA VAL A 334 20.51 6.74 7.78
C VAL A 334 19.17 7.11 8.43
N LYS A 335 19.17 7.28 9.77
CA LYS A 335 17.95 7.62 10.53
C LYS A 335 17.51 9.07 10.27
N ASN A 336 18.44 10.01 10.40
CA ASN A 336 18.19 11.45 10.23
C ASN A 336 19.35 12.09 9.44
N VAL A 337 19.02 13.12 8.66
CA VAL A 337 19.99 13.99 7.98
C VAL A 337 19.56 15.41 8.28
N TYR A 338 20.46 16.23 8.79
CA TYR A 338 20.24 17.64 9.09
C TYR A 338 20.97 18.50 8.04
N GLY A 339 20.39 19.63 7.65
CA GLY A 339 20.91 20.51 6.59
C GLY A 339 20.12 20.41 5.27
N ASN A 340 20.74 20.86 4.17
CA ASN A 340 20.10 21.03 2.86
C ASN A 340 19.91 19.73 2.05
N PHE A 341 19.42 18.66 2.67
CA PHE A 341 19.02 17.45 1.95
C PHE A 341 17.61 17.62 1.37
N ASN A 342 17.48 17.79 0.05
CA ASN A 342 16.19 18.02 -0.60
C ASN A 342 15.70 16.77 -1.36
N ALA A 343 14.69 16.09 -0.82
CA ALA A 343 14.07 14.91 -1.46
C ALA A 343 13.06 15.27 -2.57
N ILE A 344 12.67 16.53 -2.73
CA ILE A 344 11.61 16.96 -3.66
C ILE A 344 12.04 16.79 -5.12
N MET A 345 13.34 16.88 -5.39
CA MET A 345 13.91 16.93 -6.73
C MET A 345 13.91 15.59 -7.48
N ILE A 346 13.38 14.52 -6.87
CA ILE A 346 13.44 13.12 -7.34
C ILE A 346 12.04 12.60 -7.71
N ASP A 347 10.98 13.30 -7.29
CA ASP A 347 9.57 12.92 -7.51
C ASP A 347 9.02 13.23 -8.90
#